data_AF-A0A1S6GKU0-F1
#
_entry.id   AF-A0A1S6GKU0-F1
#
_cell.length_a   1.000
_cell.length_b   1.000
_cell.length_c   1.000
_cell.angle_alpha   90.00
_cell.angle_beta   90.00
_cell.angle_gamma   90.00
#
_symmetry.space_group_name_H-M   'P 1'
#
loop_
_entity.id
_entity.type
_entity.pdbx_description
1 polymer ?
#
loop_
_entity_poly.entity_id
_entity_poly.type
_entity_poly.pdbx_seq_one_letter_code
_entity_poly.pdbx_strand_id
1 'polypeptide(L)'
;MPHNRLATLANLRTEIVSGSCNPSPGLIELAGRLTVDPQYKSLLHKIAENRPKAAALLWIRISDHLSGAQRLEALALAAEFAFQGGSPRATAQLIVRAAATSEREHLEFPPLLDILKLDHTVRDHLPAAA
;
A
#
# COMPACT_ATOMS: atom_id res chain seq x y z
N MET A 1 -23.67 -3.25 11.97
CA MET A 1 -22.91 -4.52 11.94
C MET A 1 -21.49 -4.23 12.43
N PRO A 2 -21.05 -4.77 13.58
CA PRO A 2 -19.68 -4.59 14.01
C PRO A 2 -18.78 -5.31 12.99
N HIS A 3 -17.93 -4.53 12.33
CA HIS A 3 -16.98 -5.06 11.36
C HIS A 3 -16.00 -5.99 12.07
N ASN A 4 -15.97 -7.27 11.71
CA ASN A 4 -14.98 -8.19 12.26
C ASN A 4 -13.62 -7.92 11.59
N ARG A 5 -12.90 -6.93 12.11
CA ARG A 5 -11.59 -6.48 11.60
C ARG A 5 -10.57 -7.63 11.53
N LEU A 6 -10.69 -8.61 12.44
CA LEU A 6 -9.86 -9.82 12.42
C LEU A 6 -10.18 -10.71 11.23
N ALA A 7 -11.45 -10.80 10.81
CA ALA A 7 -11.84 -11.48 9.58
C ALA A 7 -11.30 -10.76 8.34
N THR A 8 -11.29 -9.41 8.32
CA THR A 8 -10.68 -8.64 7.23
C THR A 8 -9.18 -8.93 7.12
N LEU A 9 -8.44 -8.93 8.24
CA LEU A 9 -7.01 -9.27 8.26
C LEU A 9 -6.76 -10.70 7.81
N ALA A 10 -7.59 -11.66 8.24
CA ALA A 10 -7.49 -13.04 7.82
C ALA A 10 -7.70 -13.19 6.30
N ASN A 11 -8.70 -12.51 5.74
CA ASN A 11 -8.97 -12.51 4.30
C ASN A 11 -7.83 -11.86 3.50
N LEU A 12 -7.29 -10.74 3.97
CA LEU A 12 -6.09 -10.13 3.36
C LEU A 12 -4.90 -11.08 3.36
N ARG A 13 -4.64 -11.74 4.50
CA ARG A 13 -3.60 -12.76 4.59
C ARG A 13 -3.85 -13.91 3.61
N THR A 14 -5.09 -14.37 3.47
CA THR A 14 -5.45 -15.42 2.51
C THR A 14 -5.11 -14.99 1.09
N GLU A 15 -5.45 -13.77 0.67
CA GLU A 15 -5.10 -13.27 -0.68
C GLU A 15 -3.58 -13.19 -0.93
N ILE A 16 -2.81 -12.83 0.10
CA ILE A 16 -1.34 -12.81 0.05
C ILE A 16 -0.76 -14.25 -0.02
N VAL A 17 -1.38 -15.18 0.72
CA VAL A 17 -0.91 -16.56 0.84
C VAL A 17 -1.33 -17.43 -0.35
N SER A 18 -2.52 -17.23 -0.91
CA SER A 18 -2.98 -17.91 -2.12
C SER A 18 -2.25 -17.39 -3.36
N GLY A 19 -1.77 -16.14 -3.34
CA GLY A 19 -1.13 -15.48 -4.47
C GLY A 19 -2.10 -15.03 -5.56
N SER A 20 -3.42 -15.19 -5.38
CA SER A 20 -4.44 -14.64 -6.29
C SER A 20 -4.39 -13.12 -6.31
N CYS A 21 -4.16 -12.54 -5.12
CA CYS A 21 -4.12 -11.10 -4.88
C CYS A 21 -5.30 -10.38 -5.54
N ASN A 22 -6.47 -11.01 -5.60
CA ASN A 22 -7.65 -10.51 -6.33
C ASN A 22 -8.78 -10.26 -5.33
N PRO A 23 -8.66 -9.19 -4.53
CA PRO A 23 -9.58 -8.95 -3.43
C PRO A 23 -10.99 -8.66 -3.98
N SER A 24 -12.00 -9.20 -3.29
CA SER A 24 -13.39 -8.87 -3.62
C SER A 24 -13.68 -7.39 -3.35
N PRO A 25 -14.69 -6.78 -3.99
CA PRO A 25 -15.08 -5.38 -3.74
C PRO A 25 -15.36 -5.11 -2.26
N GLY A 26 -15.99 -6.05 -1.56
CA GLY A 26 -16.19 -5.97 -0.12
C GLY A 26 -14.87 -5.96 0.64
N LEU A 27 -13.90 -6.82 0.31
CA LEU A 27 -12.60 -6.82 0.97
C LEU A 27 -11.83 -5.52 0.75
N ILE A 28 -11.90 -4.93 -0.45
CA ILE A 28 -11.27 -3.65 -0.80
C ILE A 28 -11.75 -2.53 0.13
N GLU A 29 -13.07 -2.35 0.26
CA GLU A 29 -13.66 -1.30 1.10
C GLU A 29 -13.18 -1.41 2.56
N LEU A 30 -13.11 -2.65 3.06
CA LEU A 30 -12.71 -2.91 4.43
C LEU A 30 -11.21 -2.75 4.64
N ALA A 31 -10.42 -3.16 3.68
CA ALA A 31 -8.98 -2.94 3.70
C ALA A 31 -8.66 -1.44 3.71
N GLY A 32 -9.34 -0.64 2.88
CA GLY A 32 -9.19 0.82 2.86
C GLY A 32 -9.53 1.48 4.20
N ARG A 33 -10.51 0.96 4.95
CA ARG A 33 -10.78 1.44 6.32
C ARG A 33 -9.69 1.07 7.31
N LEU A 34 -9.02 -0.07 7.13
CA LEU A 34 -7.93 -0.51 8.02
C LEU A 34 -6.63 0.28 7.78
N THR A 35 -6.38 0.77 6.57
CA THR A 35 -5.12 1.48 6.27
C THR A 35 -5.00 2.81 7.02
N VAL A 36 -6.13 3.48 7.26
CA VAL A 36 -6.19 4.75 7.98
C VAL A 36 -6.29 4.59 9.50
N ASP A 37 -6.40 3.35 10.01
CA ASP A 37 -6.44 3.07 11.45
C ASP A 37 -5.02 2.71 11.96
N PRO A 38 -4.37 3.59 12.74
CA PRO A 38 -2.99 3.37 13.20
C PRO A 38 -2.81 2.08 14.00
N GLN A 39 -3.87 1.59 14.68
CA GLN A 39 -3.80 0.38 15.49
C GLN A 39 -3.49 -0.87 14.65
N TYR A 40 -3.88 -0.85 13.37
CA TYR A 40 -3.73 -1.99 12.48
C TYR A 40 -2.50 -1.92 11.60
N LYS A 41 -1.82 -0.77 11.53
CA LYS A 41 -0.63 -0.61 10.69
C LYS A 41 0.40 -1.72 10.94
N SER A 42 0.73 -1.98 12.21
CA SER A 42 1.66 -3.09 12.56
C SER A 42 1.17 -4.47 12.12
N LEU A 43 -0.14 -4.73 12.21
CA LEU A 43 -0.75 -6.00 11.79
C LEU A 43 -0.74 -6.17 10.27
N LEU A 44 -0.96 -5.10 9.52
CA LEU A 44 -0.87 -5.10 8.05
C LEU A 44 0.55 -5.47 7.57
N HIS A 45 1.58 -5.06 8.31
CA HIS A 45 2.96 -5.47 8.01
C HIS A 45 3.20 -6.94 8.36
N LYS A 46 2.70 -7.40 9.52
CA LYS A 46 2.83 -8.81 9.95
C LYS A 46 2.19 -9.79 8.97
N ILE A 47 1.02 -9.47 8.39
CA ILE A 47 0.39 -10.38 7.42
C ILE A 47 1.12 -10.44 6.07
N ALA A 48 1.95 -9.43 5.77
CA ALA A 48 2.79 -9.37 4.57
C ALA A 48 4.16 -10.03 4.76
N GLU A 49 4.50 -10.42 6.00
CA GLU A 49 5.79 -11.01 6.34
C GLU A 49 6.10 -12.23 5.46
N ASN A 50 7.34 -12.30 4.96
CA ASN A 50 7.83 -13.30 3.99
C ASN A 50 7.22 -13.25 2.58
N ARG A 51 6.26 -12.36 2.29
CA ARG A 51 5.65 -12.22 0.95
C ARG A 51 5.46 -10.78 0.49
N PRO A 52 6.52 -9.94 0.55
CA PRO A 52 6.42 -8.52 0.21
C PRO A 52 5.94 -8.29 -1.24
N LYS A 53 6.35 -9.10 -2.22
CA LYS A 53 5.90 -8.94 -3.62
C LYS A 53 4.38 -9.16 -3.79
N ALA A 54 3.83 -10.18 -3.14
CA ALA A 54 2.39 -10.46 -3.20
C ALA A 54 1.59 -9.38 -2.45
N ALA A 55 2.09 -8.96 -1.28
CA ALA A 55 1.50 -7.85 -0.54
C ALA A 55 1.49 -6.55 -1.36
N ALA A 56 2.61 -6.22 -2.03
CA ALA A 56 2.68 -5.06 -2.92
C ALA A 56 1.61 -5.13 -4.00
N LEU A 57 1.49 -6.26 -4.71
CA LEU A 57 0.51 -6.43 -5.79
C LEU A 57 -0.94 -6.34 -5.29
N LEU A 58 -1.23 -6.92 -4.12
CA LEU A 58 -2.53 -6.80 -3.48
C LEU A 58 -2.87 -5.34 -3.17
N TRP A 59 -1.94 -4.61 -2.55
CA TRP A 59 -2.16 -3.20 -2.17
C TRP A 59 -2.25 -2.27 -3.37
N ILE A 60 -1.53 -2.56 -4.47
CA ILE A 60 -1.72 -1.86 -5.76
C ILE A 60 -3.17 -2.00 -6.20
N ARG A 61 -3.69 -3.23 -6.29
CA ARG A 61 -5.07 -3.49 -6.74
C ARG A 61 -6.09 -2.84 -5.81
N ILE A 62 -5.89 -2.93 -4.49
CA ILE A 62 -6.76 -2.25 -3.52
C ILE A 62 -6.75 -0.73 -3.78
N SER A 63 -5.58 -0.13 -3.97
CA SER A 63 -5.46 1.32 -4.19
C SER A 63 -6.16 1.81 -5.46
N ASP A 64 -6.24 0.98 -6.50
CA ASP A 64 -6.90 1.32 -7.76
C ASP A 64 -8.42 1.53 -7.60
N HIS A 65 -9.01 0.97 -6.54
CA HIS A 65 -10.43 1.07 -6.22
C HIS A 65 -10.75 2.03 -5.07
N LEU A 66 -9.74 2.65 -4.47
CA LEU A 66 -9.90 3.59 -3.36
C LEU A 66 -9.74 5.04 -3.84
N SER A 67 -10.12 5.97 -2.96
CA SER A 67 -9.88 7.42 -3.08
C SER A 67 -9.44 7.98 -1.72
N GLY A 68 -9.07 9.26 -1.67
CA GLY A 68 -8.76 9.91 -0.39
C GLY A 68 -7.51 9.38 0.29
N ALA A 69 -7.50 9.60 1.60
CA ALA A 69 -6.48 9.09 2.50
C ALA A 69 -6.33 7.56 2.41
N GLN A 70 -7.41 6.83 2.14
CA GLN A 70 -7.36 5.37 2.04
C GLN A 70 -6.52 4.91 0.84
N ARG A 71 -6.69 5.57 -0.32
CA ARG A 71 -5.84 5.33 -1.49
C ARG A 71 -4.40 5.70 -1.22
N LEU A 72 -4.16 6.85 -0.60
CA LEU A 72 -2.81 7.33 -0.31
C LEU A 72 -2.05 6.37 0.63
N GLU A 73 -2.68 5.92 1.71
CA GLU A 73 -2.08 4.93 2.62
C GLU A 73 -1.92 3.55 1.96
N ALA A 74 -2.86 3.13 1.10
CA ALA A 74 -2.71 1.90 0.33
C ALA A 74 -1.53 1.95 -0.65
N LEU A 75 -1.31 3.10 -1.31
CA LEU A 75 -0.14 3.32 -2.16
C LEU A 75 1.16 3.34 -1.34
N ALA A 76 1.14 3.90 -0.12
CA ALA A 76 2.29 3.88 0.77
C ALA A 76 2.68 2.46 1.18
N LEU A 77 1.71 1.64 1.60
CA LEU A 77 1.92 0.22 1.90
C LEU A 77 2.43 -0.54 0.67
N ALA A 78 1.84 -0.31 -0.50
CA ALA A 78 2.30 -0.92 -1.73
C ALA A 78 3.76 -0.58 -2.06
N ALA A 79 4.15 0.68 -1.90
CA ALA A 79 5.51 1.16 -2.19
C ALA A 79 6.54 0.52 -1.24
N GLU A 80 6.21 0.44 0.04
CA GLU A 80 7.04 -0.19 1.06
C GLU A 80 7.23 -1.69 0.78
N PHE A 81 6.14 -2.42 0.51
CA PHE A 81 6.24 -3.84 0.20
C PHE A 81 6.95 -4.09 -1.14
N ALA A 82 6.80 -3.20 -2.12
CA ALA A 82 7.57 -3.28 -3.36
C ALA A 82 9.07 -3.11 -3.10
N PHE A 83 9.43 -2.21 -2.16
CA PHE A 83 10.82 -1.97 -1.78
C PHE A 83 11.40 -3.18 -1.05
N GLN A 84 10.70 -3.67 -0.02
CA GLN A 84 11.06 -4.91 0.69
C GLN A 84 11.12 -6.14 -0.23
N GLY A 85 10.31 -6.14 -1.30
CA GLY A 85 10.32 -7.15 -2.35
C GLY A 85 11.47 -7.03 -3.34
N GLY A 86 12.37 -6.06 -3.18
CA GLY A 86 13.51 -5.84 -4.07
C GLY A 86 13.11 -5.28 -5.43
N SER A 87 12.07 -4.43 -5.49
CA SER A 87 11.60 -3.80 -6.73
C SER A 87 11.61 -2.25 -6.66
N PRO A 88 12.79 -1.61 -6.65
CA PRO A 88 12.93 -0.16 -6.50
C PRO A 88 12.19 0.64 -7.59
N ARG A 89 12.14 0.13 -8.82
CA ARG A 89 11.37 0.75 -9.92
C ARG A 89 9.87 0.82 -9.62
N ALA A 90 9.30 -0.26 -9.08
CA ALA A 90 7.89 -0.29 -8.71
C ALA A 90 7.62 0.65 -7.53
N THR A 91 8.51 0.67 -6.54
CA THR A 91 8.48 1.63 -5.43
C THR A 91 8.45 3.08 -5.94
N ALA A 92 9.35 3.45 -6.85
CA ALA A 92 9.39 4.79 -7.44
C ALA A 92 8.09 5.16 -8.16
N GLN A 93 7.54 4.24 -8.97
CA GLN A 93 6.25 4.46 -9.64
C GLN A 93 5.10 4.67 -8.65
N LEU A 94 5.08 3.93 -7.55
CA LEU A 94 4.05 4.05 -6.52
C LEU A 94 4.20 5.35 -5.73
N ILE A 95 5.42 5.81 -5.47
CA ILE A 95 5.70 7.13 -4.88
C ILE A 95 5.15 8.24 -5.76
N VAL A 96 5.36 8.19 -7.07
CA VAL A 96 4.82 9.18 -8.01
C VAL A 96 3.29 9.19 -8.00
N ARG A 97 2.66 8.00 -8.01
CA ARG A 97 1.20 7.88 -7.91
C ARG A 97 0.66 8.43 -6.60
N ALA A 98 1.38 8.21 -5.49
CA ALA A 98 1.02 8.73 -4.18
C ALA A 98 1.13 10.26 -4.16
N ALA A 99 2.20 10.83 -4.73
CA ALA A 99 2.40 12.27 -4.80
C ALA A 99 1.26 12.96 -5.58
N ALA A 100 0.92 12.44 -6.76
CA ALA A 100 -0.20 12.92 -7.56
C ALA A 100 -1.55 12.82 -6.82
N THR A 101 -1.74 11.77 -6.00
CA THR A 101 -2.95 11.61 -5.18
C THR A 101 -2.98 12.64 -4.03
N SER A 102 -1.84 12.85 -3.37
CA SER A 102 -1.66 13.82 -2.29
C SER A 102 -1.96 15.25 -2.76
N GLU A 103 -1.40 15.63 -3.91
CA GLU A 103 -1.60 16.95 -4.51
C GLU A 103 -3.05 17.17 -4.92
N ARG A 104 -3.65 16.21 -5.66
CA ARG A 104 -5.03 16.32 -6.15
C ARG A 104 -6.05 16.45 -5.04
N GLU A 105 -5.81 15.77 -3.91
CA GLU A 105 -6.78 15.66 -2.82
C GLU A 105 -6.39 16.50 -1.59
N HIS A 106 -5.34 17.31 -1.69
CA HIS A 106 -4.80 18.16 -0.61
C HIS A 106 -4.54 17.38 0.69
N LEU A 107 -3.98 16.17 0.54
CA LEU A 107 -3.66 15.28 1.66
C LEU A 107 -2.20 15.45 2.06
N GLU A 108 -1.91 15.17 3.33
CA GLU A 108 -0.54 15.08 3.83
C GLU A 108 0.18 13.88 3.19
N PHE A 109 1.37 14.13 2.66
CA PHE A 109 2.16 13.08 2.02
C PHE A 109 2.77 12.16 3.08
N PRO A 110 2.62 10.83 2.98
CA PRO A 110 3.12 9.91 4.01
C PRO A 110 4.65 10.02 4.19
N PRO A 111 5.15 10.32 5.42
CA PRO A 111 6.59 10.53 5.65
C PRO A 111 7.47 9.33 5.27
N LEU A 112 6.92 8.11 5.36
CA LEU A 112 7.58 6.89 4.92
C LEU A 112 8.02 6.98 3.45
N LEU A 113 7.19 7.56 2.59
CA LEU A 113 7.50 7.67 1.17
C LEU A 113 8.63 8.67 0.93
N ASP A 114 8.75 9.72 1.73
CA ASP A 114 9.90 10.63 1.66
C ASP A 114 11.19 9.94 2.09
N ILE A 115 11.14 9.07 3.10
CA ILE A 115 12.29 8.25 3.49
C ILE A 115 12.70 7.32 2.34
N LEU A 116 11.74 6.65 1.69
CA LEU A 116 12.03 5.76 0.56
C LEU A 116 12.65 6.49 -0.64
N LYS A 117 12.32 7.77 -0.87
CA LYS A 117 12.95 8.59 -1.93
C LYS A 117 14.44 8.82 -1.69
N LEU A 118 14.92 8.75 -0.45
CA LEU A 118 16.32 8.95 -0.11
C LEU A 118 17.20 7.75 -0.51
N ASP A 119 16.61 6.57 -0.67
CA ASP A 119 17.34 5.39 -1.15
C ASP A 119 17.76 5.58 -2.61
N HIS A 120 19.05 5.46 -2.89
CA HIS A 120 19.61 5.67 -4.22
C HIS A 120 18.99 4.76 -5.29
N THR A 121 18.66 3.51 -4.95
CA THR A 121 18.07 2.56 -5.91
C THR A 121 16.66 2.96 -6.34
N VAL A 122 15.92 3.63 -5.45
CA VAL A 122 14.59 4.18 -5.75
C VAL A 122 14.75 5.52 -6.48
N ARG A 123 15.65 6.38 -5.99
CA ARG A 123 15.90 7.72 -6.52
C ARG A 123 16.28 7.70 -8.00
N ASP A 124 17.09 6.75 -8.43
CA ASP A 124 17.50 6.61 -9.84
C ASP A 124 16.34 6.27 -10.79
N HIS A 125 15.18 5.89 -10.24
CA HIS A 125 13.95 5.62 -10.98
C HIS A 125 12.86 6.69 -10.78
N LEU A 126 13.10 7.69 -9.93
CA LEU A 126 12.20 8.83 -9.82
C LEU A 126 12.38 9.76 -11.04
N PRO A 127 11.31 10.40 -11.51
CA PRO A 127 11.44 11.41 -12.56
C PRO A 127 12.39 12.52 -12.07
N ALA A 128 13.30 12.94 -12.96
CA ALA A 128 14.21 14.05 -12.69
C ALA A 128 13.39 15.35 -12.62
N ALA A 129 12.94 15.70 -11.42
CA ALA A 129 12.12 16.86 -11.08
C ALA A 129 10.71 16.89 -11.74
N ALA A 130 9.70 16.89 -10.88
CA ALA A 130 8.56 17.78 -11.05
C ALA A 130 8.69 18.87 -9.97
#